data_AF-A0A2V9IE90-F1
#
_entry.id   AF-A0A2V9IE90-F1
#
_cell.length_a   1.000
_cell.length_b   1.000
_cell.length_c   1.000
_cell.angle_alpha   90.00
_cell.angle_beta   90.00
_cell.angle_gamma   90.00
#
_symmetry.space_group_name_H-M   'P 1'
#
loop_
_entity.id
_entity.type
_entity.pdbx_description
1 polymer ?
#
loop_
_entity_poly.entity_id
_entity_poly.type
_entity_poly.pdbx_seq_one_letter_code
_entity_poly.pdbx_strand_id
1 'polypeptide(L)' 'MELSAEICDATYDLLMRHRLRAGDAIQLASCIHLQKKVGAPVRFIAYDARLTDVARGEGLTL' A
#
# COMPACT_ATOMS: atom_id res chain seq x y z
N MET A 1 2.95 15.70 -11.56
CA MET A 1 2.84 14.23 -11.61
C MET A 1 2.08 13.81 -10.35
N GLU A 2 1.02 13.01 -10.47
CA GLU A 2 0.15 12.66 -9.33
C GLU A 2 0.78 11.62 -8.36
N LEU A 3 1.81 10.88 -8.81
CA LEU A 3 2.54 9.89 -8.01
C LEU A 3 4.02 10.28 -7.89
N SER A 4 4.59 10.13 -6.70
CA SER A 4 6.01 10.36 -6.43
C SER A 4 6.85 9.11 -6.73
N ALA A 5 8.17 9.30 -6.92
CA ALA A 5 9.08 8.20 -7.19
C ALA A 5 9.08 7.15 -6.07
N GLU A 6 8.99 7.58 -4.81
CA GLU A 6 8.96 6.70 -3.64
C GLU A 6 7.73 5.80 -3.62
N ILE A 7 6.58 6.29 -4.12
CA ILE A 7 5.37 5.48 -4.24
C ILE A 7 5.52 4.49 -5.39
N CYS A 8 6.12 4.90 -6.51
CA CYS A 8 6.38 4.01 -7.65
C CYS A 8 7.33 2.85 -7.27
N ASP A 9 8.42 3.15 -6.55
CA ASP A 9 9.38 2.13 -6.11
C ASP A 9 8.72 1.15 -5.12
N ALA A 10 7.97 1.67 -4.14
CA ALA A 10 7.22 0.83 -3.21
C ALA A 10 6.14 -0.02 -3.90
N THR A 11 5.52 0.50 -4.96
CA THR A 11 4.56 -0.25 -5.79
C THR A 11 5.24 -1.42 -6.48
N TYR A 12 6.43 -1.19 -7.06
CA TYR A 12 7.20 -2.25 -7.71
C TYR A 12 7.56 -3.35 -6.72
N ASP A 13 8.05 -2.99 -5.54
CA ASP A 13 8.39 -3.95 -4.48
C ASP A 13 7.18 -4.78 -4.03
N LEU A 14 6.00 -4.15 -3.91
CA LEU A 14 4.77 -4.85 -3.58
C LEU A 14 4.35 -5.84 -4.67
N LEU A 15 4.49 -5.47 -5.95
CA LEU A 15 4.17 -6.35 -7.08
C LEU A 15 5.14 -7.55 -7.18
N MET A 16 6.39 -7.39 -6.75
CA MET A 16 7.36 -8.48 -6.74
C MET A 16 7.11 -9.46 -5.60
N ARG A 17 6.67 -8.97 -4.43
CA ARG A 17 6.41 -9.81 -3.25
C ARG A 17 5.02 -10.45 -3.26
N HIS A 18 4.05 -9.78 -3.87
CA HIS A 18 2.63 -10.14 -3.80
C HIS A 18 2.00 -10.10 -5.19
N ARG A 19 1.07 -11.04 -5.48
CA ARG A 19 0.36 -11.07 -6.77
C ARG A 19 -0.75 -10.01 -6.88
N LEU A 20 -0.51 -8.75 -6.53
CA LEU A 20 -1.53 -7.69 -6.55
C LEU A 20 -1.81 -7.19 -7.98
N ARG A 21 -2.97 -6.56 -8.19
CA ARG A 21 -3.18 -5.73 -9.39
C ARG A 21 -2.40 -4.43 -9.20
N ALA A 22 -1.95 -3.82 -10.30
CA ALA A 22 -1.17 -2.57 -10.23
C ALA A 22 -1.89 -1.46 -9.44
N GLY A 23 -3.20 -1.29 -9.64
CA GLY A 23 -4.00 -0.32 -8.89
C GLY A 23 -4.02 -0.59 -7.38
N ASP A 24 -4.21 -1.85 -6.98
CA ASP A 24 -4.18 -2.27 -5.57
C ASP A 24 -2.82 -2.00 -4.94
N ALA A 25 -1.74 -2.29 -5.67
CA ALA A 25 -0.37 -2.05 -5.22
C ALA A 25 -0.07 -0.55 -5.05
N ILE A 26 -0.52 0.30 -5.99
CA ILE A 26 -0.36 1.76 -5.90
C ILE A 26 -1.14 2.30 -4.70
N GLN A 27 -2.40 1.88 -4.52
CA GLN A 27 -3.22 2.33 -3.39
C GLN A 27 -2.59 1.93 -2.05
N LEU A 28 -2.09 0.70 -1.96
CA LEU A 28 -1.41 0.18 -0.79
C LEU A 28 -0.10 0.93 -0.51
N ALA A 29 0.77 1.08 -1.51
CA ALA A 29 2.02 1.84 -1.41
C ALA A 29 1.78 3.28 -0.95
N SER A 30 0.75 3.93 -1.49
CA SER A 30 0.37 5.30 -1.13
C SER A 30 -0.04 5.40 0.34
N CYS A 31 -0.82 4.42 0.84
CA CYS A 31 -1.24 4.40 2.24
C CYS A 31 -0.06 4.15 3.20
N ILE A 32 0.83 3.21 2.86
CA ILE A 32 2.07 2.96 3.61
C ILE A 32 2.95 4.21 3.65
N HIS A 33 3.11 4.89 2.51
CA HIS A 33 3.88 6.14 2.42
C HIS A 33 3.23 7.23 3.28
N LEU A 34 1.91 7.38 3.23
CA LEU A 34 1.18 8.33 4.07
C LEU A 34 1.39 8.05 5.56
N GLN A 35 1.24 6.80 6.01
CA GLN A 35 1.48 6.39 7.41
C GLN A 35 2.88 6.77 7.89
N LYS A 36 3.90 6.53 7.07
CA LYS A 36 5.29 6.95 7.38
C LYS A 36 5.41 8.46 7.50
N LYS A 37 4.77 9.22 6.59
CA LYS A 37 4.84 10.68 6.56
C LYS A 37 4.12 11.33 7.73
N VAL A 38 2.97 10.79 8.16
CA VAL A 38 2.20 11.34 9.29
C VAL A 38 2.72 10.86 10.64
N GLY A 39 3.47 9.75 10.69
CA GLY A 39 3.99 9.17 11.93
C GLY A 39 2.90 8.60 12.84
N ALA A 40 1.72 8.31 12.31
CA ALA A 40 0.57 7.78 13.03
C ALA A 40 -0.14 6.71 12.19
N PRO A 41 -0.86 5.75 12.82
CA PRO A 41 -1.58 4.71 12.09
C PRO A 41 -2.58 5.29 11.10
N VAL A 42 -2.56 4.80 9.87
CA VAL A 42 -3.55 5.14 8.82
C VAL A 42 -4.42 3.92 8.56
N ARG A 43 -5.73 4.16 8.44
CA ARG A 43 -6.70 3.12 8.11
C ARG A 43 -6.72 2.87 6.61
N PHE A 44 -6.58 1.61 6.23
CA PHE A 44 -6.64 1.14 4.85
C PHE A 44 -7.92 0.33 4.64
N ILE A 45 -8.83 0.86 3.83
CA ILE A 45 -10.13 0.25 3.58
C ILE A 45 -10.09 -0.40 2.20
N ALA A 46 -10.29 -1.71 2.16
CA ALA A 46 -10.43 -2.49 0.94
C ALA A 46 -11.53 -3.55 1.12
N TYR A 47 -12.27 -3.80 0.04
CA TYR A 47 -13.26 -4.90 0.02
C TYR A 47 -12.59 -6.25 -0.24
N ASP A 48 -11.54 -6.27 -1.06
CA ASP A 48 -10.83 -7.49 -1.43
C ASP A 48 -10.07 -8.08 -0.23
N ALA A 49 -10.41 -9.31 0.14
CA ALA A 49 -9.84 -9.97 1.32
C ALA A 49 -8.33 -10.20 1.19
N ARG A 50 -7.85 -10.51 -0.01
CA ARG A 50 -6.43 -10.76 -0.25
C ARG A 50 -5.61 -9.48 -0.14
N LEU A 51 -6.11 -8.36 -0.67
CA LEU A 51 -5.48 -7.05 -0.50
C LEU A 51 -5.49 -6.63 0.98
N THR A 52 -6.59 -6.92 1.68
CA THR A 52 -6.73 -6.69 3.12
C THR A 52 -5.68 -7.45 3.94
N ASP A 53 -5.42 -8.71 3.61
CA ASP A 53 -4.41 -9.53 4.30
C ASP A 53 -2.99 -9.05 4.00
N VAL A 54 -2.70 -8.65 2.75
CA VAL A 54 -1.41 -8.03 2.42
C VAL A 54 -1.24 -6.71 3.19
N ALA A 55 -2.27 -5.86 3.25
CA ALA A 55 -2.21 -4.59 3.98
C ALA A 55 -1.90 -4.77 5.47
N ARG A 56 -2.51 -5.78 6.12
CA ARG A 56 -2.15 -6.15 7.51
C ARG A 56 -0.69 -6.57 7.63
N GLY A 57 -0.20 -7.37 6.68
CA GLY A 57 1.20 -7.81 6.64
C GLY A 57 2.20 -6.67 6.47
N GLU A 58 1.80 -5.58 5.80
CA GLU A 58 2.60 -4.35 5.66
C GLU A 58 2.43 -3.39 6.87
N GLY A 59 1.69 -3.78 7.91
CA GLY A 59 1.54 -3.01 9.15
C GLY A 59 0.50 -1.89 9.09
N LEU A 60 -0.47 -1.99 8.16
CA LEU A 60 -1.61 -1.07 8.12
C LEU A 60 -2.76 -1.57 9.01
N THR A 61 -3.54 -0.62 9.53
CA THR A 61 -4.80 -0.89 10.21
C THR A 61 -5.94 -0.91 9.18
N LEU A 62 -6.99 -1.71 9.40
CA LEU A 62 -8.16 -1.80 8.51
C LEU A 62 -9.39 -1.06 9.04
#